data_AF-A0A078G0H6-F1
#
_entry.id   AF-A0A078G0H6-F1
#
_cell.length_a   1.000
_cell.length_b   1.000
_cell.length_c   1.000
_cell.angle_alpha   90.00
_cell.angle_beta   90.00
_cell.angle_gamma   90.00
#
_symmetry.space_group_name_H-M   'P 1'
#
loop_
_entity.id
_entity.type
_entity.pdbx_description
1 polymer ?
#
loop_
_entity_poly.entity_id
_entity_poly.type
_entity_poly.pdbx_seq_one_letter_code
_entity_poly.pdbx_strand_id
1 'polypeptide(L)'
;MAKRLFAVLECQSLLENLSPFVDPKRPKNFPDGESPTCLSPNSVIGFPELTEEPKSDSDRSVLCRLCVRLPDGRKVQRNFLRSESVQLLWSFCYSLMDESERRERSFKLIQAVPGDYRSLYYGSETSFEDSGLANSLISVIWV
;
A
#
# COMPACT_ATOMS: atom_id res chain seq x y z
N MET A 1 34.48 -2.14 29.73
CA MET A 1 34.45 -3.29 28.77
C MET A 1 32.99 -3.69 28.63
N ALA A 2 32.37 -3.99 27.50
CA ALA A 2 32.74 -4.11 26.10
C ALA A 2 31.50 -3.70 25.26
N LYS A 3 31.69 -3.55 23.96
CA LYS A 3 30.89 -2.75 23.03
C LYS A 3 29.73 -3.56 22.42
N ARG A 4 28.65 -2.86 22.04
CA ARG A 4 27.54 -3.33 21.20
C ARG A 4 28.05 -4.01 19.93
N LEU A 5 27.50 -5.18 19.61
CA LEU A 5 27.71 -5.91 18.35
C LEU A 5 26.46 -6.71 18.04
N PHE A 6 25.74 -6.34 16.97
CA PHE A 6 24.94 -7.21 16.10
C PHE A 6 24.82 -6.42 14.78
N ALA A 7 25.78 -6.57 13.86
CA ALA A 7 25.85 -7.58 12.80
C ALA A 7 24.78 -7.36 11.72
N VAL A 8 25.26 -6.83 10.59
CA VAL A 8 24.60 -6.63 9.29
C VAL A 8 24.80 -7.91 8.45
N LEU A 9 23.93 -8.11 7.44
CA LEU A 9 23.99 -9.11 6.34
C LEU A 9 23.47 -10.53 6.71
N GLU A 10 22.74 -11.29 5.90
CA GLU A 10 22.56 -11.35 4.44
C GLU A 10 21.28 -12.16 4.14
N CYS A 11 20.50 -11.81 3.12
CA CYS A 11 19.51 -12.72 2.52
C CYS A 11 19.54 -12.58 1.00
N GLN A 12 20.49 -13.24 0.37
CA GLN A 12 20.41 -13.65 -1.03
C GLN A 12 20.13 -15.15 -1.07
N SER A 13 19.18 -15.55 -1.94
CA SER A 13 18.99 -16.89 -2.53
C SER A 13 17.54 -17.34 -2.44
N LEU A 14 16.79 -17.16 -3.53
CA LEU A 14 16.05 -18.22 -4.23
C LEU A 14 15.06 -17.58 -5.21
N LEU A 15 15.56 -17.22 -6.40
CA LEU A 15 14.70 -17.15 -7.59
C LEU A 15 15.49 -17.54 -8.84
N GLU A 16 16.03 -18.74 -8.83
CA GLU A 16 16.41 -19.44 -10.06
C GLU A 16 15.47 -20.63 -10.22
N ASN A 17 14.47 -20.45 -11.07
CA ASN A 17 14.01 -21.41 -12.08
C ASN A 17 12.64 -20.94 -12.53
N LEU A 18 12.54 -20.51 -13.79
CA LEU A 18 11.55 -20.94 -14.76
C LEU A 18 11.77 -20.06 -16.01
N SER A 19 12.65 -20.55 -16.89
CA SER A 19 12.82 -20.02 -18.25
C SER A 19 12.04 -20.90 -19.22
N PRO A 20 11.37 -20.31 -20.22
CA PRO A 20 11.25 -20.98 -21.51
C PRO A 20 11.81 -20.09 -22.63
N PHE A 21 12.98 -20.52 -23.11
CA PHE A 21 13.37 -20.64 -24.52
C PHE A 21 12.56 -19.86 -25.59
N VAL A 22 13.18 -18.83 -26.20
CA VAL A 22 13.16 -18.59 -27.67
C VAL A 22 14.44 -17.81 -28.08
N ASP A 23 15.24 -18.40 -28.96
CA ASP A 23 16.27 -17.72 -29.79
C ASP A 23 15.60 -17.31 -31.12
N PRO A 24 15.87 -16.13 -31.73
CA PRO A 24 16.96 -16.11 -32.72
C PRO A 24 17.71 -14.77 -32.93
N LYS A 25 19.03 -14.89 -33.10
CA LYS A 25 19.97 -14.16 -33.98
C LYS A 25 19.55 -12.84 -34.72
N ARG A 26 20.39 -11.82 -34.43
CA ARG A 26 21.16 -10.86 -35.29
C ARG A 26 20.68 -9.39 -35.46
N PRO A 27 21.63 -8.41 -35.54
CA PRO A 27 21.41 -6.98 -35.27
C PRO A 27 21.57 -6.05 -36.50
N LYS A 28 21.11 -4.78 -36.40
CA LYS A 28 21.78 -3.59 -36.99
C LYS A 28 21.15 -2.25 -36.54
N ASN A 29 22.03 -1.32 -36.14
CA ASN A 29 21.93 0.15 -36.14
C ASN A 29 21.55 0.96 -34.86
N PHE A 30 22.65 1.51 -34.31
CA PHE A 30 23.00 2.67 -33.44
C PHE A 30 22.22 3.99 -33.66
N PRO A 31 22.52 5.12 -32.95
CA PRO A 31 23.26 5.32 -31.67
C PRO A 31 22.58 6.30 -30.67
N ASP A 32 23.12 6.26 -29.44
CA ASP A 32 23.28 7.31 -28.42
C ASP A 32 22.07 8.13 -27.91
N GLY A 33 21.74 7.86 -26.65
CA GLY A 33 20.96 8.74 -25.77
C GLY A 33 20.95 8.22 -24.34
N GLU A 34 21.85 8.75 -23.52
CA GLU A 34 21.74 8.96 -22.07
C GLU A 34 21.33 7.80 -21.11
N SER A 35 22.35 7.36 -20.35
CA SER A 35 22.44 6.85 -18.96
C SER A 35 21.20 6.41 -18.15
N PRO A 36 21.39 5.41 -17.27
CA PRO A 36 20.35 4.53 -16.76
C PRO A 36 19.60 5.17 -15.59
N THR A 37 18.27 5.13 -15.62
CA THR A 37 17.49 5.25 -14.39
C THR A 37 16.89 3.89 -14.05
N CYS A 38 17.76 3.10 -13.43
CA CYS A 38 17.50 2.40 -12.18
C CYS A 38 16.05 1.94 -11.96
N LEU A 39 15.81 0.65 -12.20
CA LEU A 39 14.81 -0.11 -11.44
C LEU A 39 15.12 0.11 -9.95
N SER A 40 14.38 1.00 -9.31
CA SER A 40 14.55 1.29 -7.89
C SER A 40 14.16 0.05 -7.09
N PRO A 41 14.96 -0.39 -6.10
CA PRO A 41 14.76 -1.62 -5.35
C PRO A 41 13.73 -1.39 -4.25
N ASN A 42 12.50 -1.09 -4.65
CA ASN A 42 11.33 -1.35 -3.83
C ASN A 42 10.36 -2.04 -4.79
N SER A 43 10.23 -3.36 -4.70
CA SER A 43 8.99 -4.01 -5.12
C SER A 43 7.92 -3.54 -4.13
N VAL A 44 7.50 -2.29 -4.32
CA VAL A 44 6.36 -1.68 -3.66
C VAL A 44 5.22 -2.61 -3.99
N ILE A 45 4.72 -3.31 -2.98
CA ILE A 45 3.35 -3.82 -2.95
C ILE A 45 2.51 -2.84 -3.78
N GLY A 46 1.98 -3.24 -4.93
CA GLY A 46 1.46 -2.33 -5.97
C GLY A 46 0.28 -1.48 -5.47
N PHE A 47 0.59 -0.47 -4.68
CA PHE A 47 -0.36 0.45 -4.09
C PHE A 47 -0.75 1.45 -5.19
N PRO A 48 -2.04 1.56 -5.55
CA PRO A 48 -2.48 2.59 -6.47
C PRO A 48 -2.11 3.97 -5.91
N GLU A 49 -1.79 4.89 -6.81
CA GLU A 49 -1.54 6.29 -6.48
C GLU A 49 -2.76 6.89 -5.78
N LEU A 50 -2.53 7.67 -4.73
CA LEU A 50 -3.61 8.24 -3.95
C LEU A 50 -4.28 9.37 -4.72
N THR A 51 -5.53 9.14 -5.14
CA THR A 51 -6.38 10.18 -5.72
C THR A 51 -6.46 11.39 -4.78
N GLU A 52 -6.38 12.61 -5.34
CA GLU A 52 -6.56 13.86 -4.59
C GLU A 52 -7.85 13.81 -3.77
N GLU A 53 -7.84 14.39 -2.56
CA GLU A 53 -9.03 14.37 -1.72
C GLU A 53 -10.19 15.10 -2.43
N PRO A 54 -11.32 14.42 -2.70
CA PRO A 54 -12.45 15.06 -3.35
C PRO A 54 -12.94 16.22 -2.47
N LYS A 55 -13.13 17.38 -3.11
CA LYS A 55 -13.64 18.59 -2.45
C LYS A 55 -14.95 18.25 -1.73
N SER A 56 -15.10 18.74 -0.50
CA SER A 56 -16.29 18.51 0.32
C SER A 56 -17.59 19.04 -0.29
N ASP A 57 -17.48 19.89 -1.31
CA ASP A 57 -18.60 20.47 -2.07
C ASP A 57 -19.16 19.54 -3.16
N SER A 58 -18.51 18.40 -3.43
CA SER A 58 -19.05 17.35 -4.29
C SER A 58 -20.24 16.64 -3.62
N ASP A 59 -21.10 16.03 -4.43
CA ASP A 59 -22.34 15.43 -3.95
C ASP A 59 -22.09 14.39 -2.83
N ARG A 60 -22.74 14.57 -1.68
CA ARG A 60 -22.60 13.67 -0.52
C ARG A 60 -23.15 12.28 -0.80
N SER A 61 -23.95 12.14 -1.85
CA SER A 61 -24.44 10.86 -2.37
C SER A 61 -23.32 10.00 -3.00
N VAL A 62 -22.25 10.61 -3.51
CA VAL A 62 -21.11 9.90 -4.12
C VAL A 62 -19.89 9.82 -3.21
N LEU A 63 -19.80 10.68 -2.19
CA LEU A 63 -18.69 10.70 -1.23
C LEU A 63 -18.95 9.89 0.03
N CYS A 64 -17.97 9.11 0.45
CA CYS A 64 -17.93 8.50 1.78
C CYS A 64 -16.79 9.09 2.61
N ARG A 65 -16.99 9.14 3.93
CA ARG A 65 -16.04 9.75 4.86
C ARG A 65 -15.45 8.70 5.78
N LEU A 66 -14.19 8.35 5.57
CA LEU A 66 -13.52 7.36 6.39
C LEU A 66 -12.75 8.04 7.52
N CYS A 67 -12.85 7.48 8.72
CA CYS A 67 -11.98 7.84 9.84
C CYS A 67 -11.01 6.69 10.09
N VAL A 68 -9.71 6.98 10.04
CA VAL A 68 -8.64 6.02 10.27
C VAL A 68 -8.00 6.32 11.61
N ARG A 69 -8.02 5.34 12.52
CA ARG A 69 -7.27 5.34 13.77
C ARG A 69 -5.92 4.68 13.53
N LEU A 70 -4.87 5.48 13.62
CA LEU A 70 -3.49 5.03 13.50
C LEU A 70 -3.03 4.37 14.81
N PRO A 71 -2.00 3.50 14.76
CA PRO A 71 -1.53 2.78 15.93
C PRO A 71 -0.82 3.68 16.95
N ASP A 72 -0.38 4.87 16.52
CA ASP A 72 0.12 5.96 17.38
C ASP A 72 -0.99 6.66 18.19
N GLY A 73 -2.26 6.29 17.99
CA GLY A 73 -3.42 6.88 18.63
C GLY A 73 -4.01 8.10 17.92
N ARG A 74 -3.37 8.61 16.86
CA ARG A 74 -3.90 9.68 16.01
C ARG A 74 -5.13 9.19 15.24
N LYS A 75 -6.01 10.13 14.92
CA LYS A 75 -7.17 9.89 14.05
C LYS A 75 -7.06 10.81 12.84
N VAL A 76 -7.10 10.22 11.66
CA VAL A 76 -7.10 10.93 10.38
C VAL A 76 -8.46 10.74 9.73
N GLN A 77 -9.02 11.80 9.17
CA GLN A 77 -10.28 11.74 8.46
C GLN A 77 -10.06 12.21 7.03
N ARG A 78 -10.61 11.47 6.07
CA ARG A 78 -10.50 11.79 4.65
C ARG A 78 -11.77 11.40 3.91
N ASN A 79 -12.17 12.23 2.95
CA ASN A 79 -13.26 11.89 2.05
C ASN A 79 -12.74 11.04 0.88
N PHE A 80 -13.54 10.09 0.43
CA PHE A 80 -13.28 9.22 -0.71
C PHE A 80 -14.54 9.11 -1.57
N LEU A 81 -14.42 8.68 -2.83
CA LEU A 81 -15.59 8.28 -3.61
C LEU A 81 -16.05 6.90 -3.13
N ARG A 82 -17.37 6.69 -3.07
CA ARG A 82 -17.98 5.39 -2.72
C ARG A 82 -17.50 4.25 -3.63
N SER A 83 -17.21 4.57 -4.89
CA SER A 83 -16.73 3.65 -5.91
C SER A 83 -15.25 3.29 -5.79
N GLU A 84 -14.47 3.97 -4.93
CA GLU A 84 -13.06 3.62 -4.73
C GLU A 84 -12.91 2.24 -4.07
N SER A 85 -11.78 1.59 -4.33
CA SER A 85 -11.50 0.25 -3.86
C SER A 85 -10.89 0.20 -2.46
N VAL A 86 -11.08 -0.92 -1.77
CA VAL A 86 -10.39 -1.19 -0.49
C VAL A 86 -8.88 -1.10 -0.62
N GLN A 87 -8.32 -1.46 -1.77
CA GLN A 87 -6.89 -1.34 -2.04
C GLN A 87 -6.38 0.12 -1.94
N LEU A 88 -7.17 1.12 -2.36
CA LEU A 88 -6.80 2.52 -2.21
C LEU A 88 -6.70 2.93 -0.72
N LEU A 89 -7.60 2.44 0.13
CA LEU A 89 -7.54 2.69 1.56
C LEU A 89 -6.26 2.11 2.19
N TRP A 90 -5.82 0.95 1.71
CA TRP A 90 -4.54 0.38 2.11
C TRP A 90 -3.36 1.26 1.71
N SER A 91 -3.33 1.77 0.47
CA SER A 91 -2.32 2.74 0.04
C SER A 91 -2.32 3.99 0.93
N PHE A 92 -3.51 4.45 1.32
CA PHE A 92 -3.65 5.66 2.13
C PHE A 92 -3.08 5.44 3.51
N CYS A 93 -3.46 4.35 4.18
CA CYS A 93 -2.91 3.98 5.48
C CYS A 93 -1.39 3.76 5.39
N TYR A 94 -0.92 3.14 4.31
CA TYR A 94 0.51 3.00 4.03
C TYR A 94 1.23 4.35 4.02
N SER A 95 0.66 5.36 3.36
CA SER A 95 1.25 6.70 3.27
C SER A 95 1.32 7.47 4.59
N LEU A 96 0.48 7.13 5.57
CA LEU A 96 0.38 7.84 6.86
C LEU A 96 1.41 7.39 7.91
N MET A 97 1.99 6.19 7.76
CA MET A 97 2.95 5.63 8.72
C MET A 97 4.36 6.19 8.48
N ASP A 98 5.29 6.10 9.42
CA ASP A 98 6.66 6.53 9.14
C ASP A 98 7.44 5.47 8.33
N GLU A 99 8.39 5.89 7.48
CA GLU A 99 9.15 4.96 6.63
C GLU A 99 9.87 3.86 7.42
N SER A 100 10.37 4.18 8.61
CA SER A 100 11.01 3.21 9.51
C SER A 100 10.00 2.17 10.02
N GLU A 101 8.79 2.60 10.37
CA GLU A 101 7.75 1.71 10.90
C GLU A 101 7.23 0.77 9.81
N ARG A 102 7.03 1.29 8.60
CA ARG A 102 6.57 0.51 7.43
C ARG A 102 7.56 -0.59 7.01
N ARG A 103 8.86 -0.41 7.30
CA ARG A 103 9.91 -1.39 6.99
C ARG A 103 10.09 -2.44 8.08
N GLU A 104 9.86 -2.06 9.34
CA GLU A 104 10.05 -2.94 10.49
C GLU A 104 8.80 -3.75 10.82
N ARG A 105 7.60 -3.22 10.55
CA ARG A 105 6.33 -3.78 11.00
C ARG A 105 5.33 -3.95 9.87
N SER A 106 4.64 -5.08 9.91
CA SER A 106 3.45 -5.29 9.11
C SER A 106 2.23 -4.72 9.84
N PHE A 107 1.19 -4.33 9.10
CA PHE A 107 -0.05 -3.84 9.69
C PHE A 107 -1.27 -4.50 9.05
N LYS A 108 -2.39 -4.47 9.77
CA LYS A 108 -3.71 -4.85 9.27
C LYS A 108 -4.71 -3.73 9.47
N LEU A 109 -5.68 -3.68 8.56
CA LEU A 109 -6.81 -2.78 8.65
C LEU A 109 -8.03 -3.53 9.18
N ILE A 110 -8.70 -2.93 10.15
CA ILE A 110 -9.90 -3.48 10.78
C ILE A 110 -10.99 -2.44 10.75
N GLN A 111 -12.16 -2.81 10.23
CA GLN A 111 -13.37 -2.02 10.38
C GLN A 111 -13.98 -2.28 11.76
N ALA A 112 -14.18 -1.21 12.53
CA ALA A 112 -14.90 -1.27 13.79
C ALA A 112 -16.41 -1.30 13.51
N VAL A 113 -17.06 -2.41 13.86
CA VAL A 113 -18.51 -2.59 13.76
C VAL A 113 -19.07 -2.67 15.20
N PRO A 114 -20.28 -2.16 15.47
CA PRO A 114 -20.88 -2.34 16.79
C PRO A 114 -21.01 -3.84 17.12
N GLY A 115 -20.25 -4.31 18.12
CA GLY A 115 -20.27 -5.70 18.57
C GLY A 115 -19.40 -6.68 17.78
N ASP A 116 -18.67 -6.23 16.75
CA ASP A 116 -17.80 -7.10 15.96
C ASP A 116 -16.65 -6.31 15.28
N TYR A 117 -15.71 -7.03 14.69
CA TYR A 117 -14.65 -6.43 13.88
C TYR A 117 -14.45 -7.20 12.58
N ARG A 118 -14.34 -6.46 11.47
CA ARG A 118 -14.09 -7.06 10.15
C ARG A 118 -12.68 -6.71 9.70
N SER A 119 -11.85 -7.74 9.49
CA SER A 119 -10.54 -7.55 8.86
C SER A 119 -10.74 -7.18 7.39
N LEU A 120 -10.02 -6.16 6.93
CA LEU A 120 -9.93 -5.83 5.51
C LEU A 120 -8.71 -6.55 4.95
N TYR A 121 -8.80 -7.03 3.71
CA TYR A 121 -7.71 -7.71 3.04
C TYR A 121 -7.09 -6.79 1.99
N TYR A 122 -5.77 -6.88 1.86
CA TYR A 122 -5.05 -6.19 0.79
C TYR A 122 -5.32 -6.90 -0.54
N GLY A 123 -5.55 -6.14 -1.61
CA GLY A 123 -5.90 -6.67 -2.94
C GLY A 123 -7.40 -6.95 -3.15
N SER A 124 -8.26 -6.56 -2.21
CA SER A 124 -9.71 -6.55 -2.46
C SER A 124 -10.08 -5.40 -3.39
N GLU A 125 -10.58 -5.75 -4.59
CA GLU A 125 -11.08 -4.80 -5.59
C GLU A 125 -12.52 -4.33 -5.32
N THR A 126 -13.11 -4.74 -4.20
CA THR A 126 -14.46 -4.31 -3.81
C THR A 126 -14.49 -2.82 -3.51
N SER A 127 -15.59 -2.16 -3.89
CA SER A 127 -15.77 -0.74 -3.62
C SER A 127 -16.03 -0.50 -2.13
N PHE A 128 -15.86 0.74 -1.65
CA PHE A 128 -16.19 1.11 -0.27
C PHE A 128 -17.69 0.94 0.03
N GLU A 129 -18.55 1.13 -0.95
CA GLU A 129 -19.98 0.90 -0.82
C GLU A 129 -20.31 -0.58 -0.66
N ASP A 130 -19.81 -1.43 -1.57
CA ASP A 130 -20.06 -2.88 -1.54
C ASP A 130 -19.44 -3.56 -0.32
N SER A 131 -18.30 -3.05 0.14
CA SER A 131 -17.61 -3.57 1.34
C SER A 131 -18.28 -3.13 2.64
N GLY A 132 -19.24 -2.22 2.58
CA GLY A 132 -19.88 -1.61 3.75
C GLY A 132 -18.95 -0.70 4.54
N LEU A 133 -17.89 -0.18 3.91
CA LEU A 133 -16.92 0.72 4.56
C LEU A 133 -17.37 2.17 4.55
N ALA A 134 -18.32 2.53 3.69
CA ALA A 134 -18.80 3.90 3.58
C ALA A 134 -19.17 4.48 4.96
N ASN A 135 -18.53 5.60 5.32
CA ASN A 135 -18.73 6.31 6.59
C ASN A 135 -18.33 5.54 7.86
N SER A 136 -17.47 4.52 7.73
CA SER A 136 -17.01 3.70 8.85
C SER A 136 -15.72 4.19 9.52
N LEU A 137 -15.48 3.67 10.73
CA LEU A 137 -14.22 3.81 11.46
C LEU A 137 -13.31 2.61 11.15
N ILE A 138 -12.11 2.91 10.65
CA ILE A 138 -11.07 1.94 10.35
C ILE A 138 -9.96 2.08 11.39
N SER A 139 -9.48 0.97 11.92
CA SER A 139 -8.34 0.93 12.83
C SER A 139 -7.17 0.23 12.14
N VAL A 140 -6.01 0.87 12.21
CA VAL A 140 -4.73 0.30 11.79
C VAL A 140 -4.09 -0.34 13.01
N ILE A 141 -3.77 -1.62 12.91
CA ILE A 141 -3.08 -2.36 13.97
C ILE A 141 -1.77 -2.95 13.46
N TRP A 142 -0.73 -2.90 14.29
CA TRP A 142 0.52 -3.64 14.02
C TRP A 142 0.30 -5.13 14.21
N VAL A 143 0.94 -5.94 13.37
CA VAL A 143 0.93 -7.41 13.44
C VAL A 143 2.33 -7.99 13.42
#